data_AF-A0A523I702-F1
#
_entry.id   AF-A0A523I702-F1
#
_cell.length_a   1.000
_cell.length_b   1.000
_cell.length_c   1.000
_cell.angle_alpha   90.00
_cell.angle_beta   90.00
_cell.angle_gamma   90.00
#
_symmetry.space_group_name_H-M   'P 1'
#
loop_
_entity.id
_entity.type
_entity.pdbx_description
1 polymer ?
#
loop_
_entity_poly.entity_id
_entity_poly.type
_entity_poly.pdbx_seq_one_letter_code
_entity_poly.pdbx_strand_id
1 'polypeptide(L)'
;MHISNRLCKSSTYLGMTVAVTKGDQIIYTGSFGVRDLNTKEPMKPEYLFHMASVSKPFVATAIMQLVERGKMNLNEPVVTYLPYFKLADEQIENARMQGYGCV
;
A
#
# COMPACT_ATOMS: atom_id res chain seq x y z
N MET A 1 -26.14 1.29 -0.31
CA MET A 1 -26.12 1.44 -1.78
C MET A 1 -26.20 2.90 -2.27
N HIS A 2 -26.48 3.91 -1.42
CA HIS A 2 -26.61 5.32 -1.85
C HIS A 2 -25.30 6.15 -1.88
N ILE A 3 -24.20 5.64 -1.31
CA ILE A 3 -22.96 6.40 -1.13
C ILE A 3 -22.12 6.41 -2.42
N SER A 4 -22.01 5.28 -3.11
CA SER A 4 -21.19 5.16 -4.33
C SER A 4 -21.67 6.05 -5.47
N ASN A 5 -23.00 6.11 -5.71
CA ASN A 5 -23.57 7.00 -6.73
C ASN A 5 -23.45 8.48 -6.37
N ARG A 6 -23.41 8.84 -5.08
CA ARG A 6 -23.18 10.23 -4.64
C ARG A 6 -21.73 10.64 -4.85
N LEU A 7 -20.79 9.78 -4.48
CA LEU A 7 -19.37 10.02 -4.71
C LEU A 7 -19.11 10.17 -6.22
N CYS A 8 -19.63 9.28 -7.08
CA CYS A 8 -19.37 9.38 -8.52
C CYS A 8 -19.92 10.67 -9.15
N LYS A 9 -21.02 11.22 -8.59
CA LYS A 9 -21.61 12.49 -9.05
C LYS A 9 -20.94 13.74 -8.47
N SER A 10 -20.27 13.66 -7.32
CA SER A 10 -19.72 14.82 -6.62
C SER A 10 -18.20 14.96 -6.71
N SER A 11 -17.51 14.08 -7.45
CA SER A 11 -16.04 14.09 -7.47
C SER A 11 -15.44 13.97 -8.87
N THR A 12 -14.26 14.57 -9.04
CA THR A 12 -13.50 14.77 -10.29
C THR A 12 -12.85 13.49 -10.85
N TYR A 13 -13.22 12.30 -10.40
CA TYR A 13 -12.60 11.06 -10.90
C TYR A 13 -13.37 10.46 -12.07
N LEU A 14 -12.60 9.89 -13.00
CA LEU A 14 -13.06 9.27 -14.24
C LEU A 14 -13.93 8.02 -13.99
N GLY A 15 -13.49 7.16 -13.08
CA GLY A 15 -14.18 5.94 -12.71
C GLY A 15 -13.55 5.25 -11.50
N MET A 16 -14.29 4.33 -10.89
CA MET A 16 -13.91 3.66 -9.64
C MET A 16 -14.56 2.27 -9.55
N THR A 17 -13.86 1.31 -8.98
CA THR A 17 -14.38 -0.01 -8.61
C THR A 17 -14.30 -0.18 -7.09
N VAL A 18 -15.35 -0.73 -6.48
CA VAL A 18 -15.45 -0.99 -5.04
C VAL A 18 -15.84 -2.45 -4.83
N ALA A 19 -15.12 -3.14 -3.94
CA ALA A 19 -15.48 -4.47 -3.45
C ALA A 19 -15.59 -4.46 -1.93
N VAL A 20 -16.51 -5.26 -1.37
CA VAL A 20 -16.67 -5.47 0.07
C VAL A 20 -16.63 -6.97 0.33
N THR A 21 -15.80 -7.38 1.27
CA THR A 21 -15.61 -8.78 1.66
C THR A 21 -16.06 -9.04 3.08
N LYS A 22 -16.50 -10.28 3.35
CA LYS A 22 -16.77 -10.81 4.69
C LYS A 22 -16.11 -12.19 4.79
N GLY A 23 -14.99 -12.25 5.51
CA GLY A 23 -14.09 -13.41 5.44
C GLY A 23 -13.59 -13.60 4.01
N ASP A 24 -13.66 -14.83 3.51
CA ASP A 24 -13.17 -15.21 2.18
C ASP A 24 -14.20 -14.94 1.05
N GLN A 25 -15.36 -14.37 1.39
CA GLN A 25 -16.44 -14.11 0.43
C GLN A 25 -16.55 -12.64 0.07
N ILE A 26 -16.62 -12.34 -1.23
CA ILE A 26 -17.00 -11.02 -1.72
C ILE A 26 -18.52 -10.91 -1.64
N ILE A 27 -19.01 -10.02 -0.77
CA ILE A 27 -20.44 -9.80 -0.57
C ILE A 27 -21.00 -8.67 -1.44
N TYR A 28 -20.13 -7.87 -2.06
CA TYR A 28 -20.50 -6.82 -3.00
C TYR A 28 -19.33 -6.43 -3.89
N THR A 29 -19.59 -6.22 -5.18
CA THR A 29 -18.68 -5.57 -6.14
C THR A 29 -19.49 -4.61 -6.99
N GLY A 30 -18.97 -3.40 -7.23
CA GLY A 30 -19.59 -2.44 -8.14
C GLY A 30 -18.56 -1.52 -8.78
N SER A 31 -18.76 -1.23 -10.06
CA SER A 31 -17.94 -0.31 -10.84
C SER A 31 -18.78 0.89 -11.29
N PHE A 32 -18.18 2.08 -11.27
CA PHE A 32 -18.83 3.36 -11.54
C PHE A 32 -17.95 4.21 -12.45
N GLY A 33 -18.57 5.00 -13.32
CA GLY A 33 -17.88 5.89 -14.25
C GLY A 33 -17.29 5.14 -15.46
N VAL A 34 -16.31 5.78 -16.09
CA VAL A 34 -15.66 5.31 -17.32
C VAL A 34 -14.15 5.14 -17.11
N ARG A 35 -13.56 4.24 -17.87
CA ARG A 35 -12.10 4.04 -17.88
C ARG A 35 -11.37 5.19 -18.54
N ASP A 36 -11.95 5.75 -19.59
CA ASP A 36 -11.32 6.74 -20.45
C ASP A 36 -12.38 7.72 -21.00
N LEU A 37 -12.05 9.02 -21.01
CA LEU A 37 -13.00 10.08 -21.40
C LEU A 37 -13.30 10.09 -22.91
N ASN A 38 -12.37 9.61 -23.73
CA ASN A 38 -12.48 9.66 -25.18
C ASN A 38 -13.36 8.50 -25.68
N THR A 39 -13.03 7.29 -25.25
CA THR A 39 -13.73 6.06 -25.61
C THR A 39 -15.04 5.88 -24.84
N LYS A 40 -15.18 6.54 -23.68
CA LYS A 40 -16.29 6.40 -22.73
C LYS A 40 -16.55 4.95 -22.32
N GLU A 41 -15.51 4.12 -22.35
CA GLU A 41 -15.64 2.72 -22.00
C GLU A 41 -16.08 2.58 -20.53
N PRO A 42 -17.16 1.83 -20.22
CA PRO A 42 -17.57 1.60 -18.84
C PRO A 42 -16.47 0.98 -18.00
N MET A 43 -16.36 1.42 -16.74
CA MET A 43 -15.44 0.80 -15.79
C MET A 43 -15.83 -0.65 -15.52
N LYS A 44 -14.84 -1.56 -15.46
CA LYS A 44 -15.03 -2.97 -15.14
C LYS A 44 -14.18 -3.41 -13.93
N PRO A 45 -14.60 -4.41 -13.15
CA PRO A 45 -13.86 -4.87 -11.98
C PRO A 45 -12.47 -5.43 -12.28
N GLU A 46 -12.23 -5.93 -13.49
CA GLU A 46 -10.99 -6.60 -13.89
C GLU A 46 -9.88 -5.63 -14.31
N TYR A 47 -10.19 -4.33 -14.37
CA TYR A 47 -9.20 -3.32 -14.74
C TYR A 47 -8.18 -3.10 -13.64
N LEU A 48 -6.92 -3.04 -14.05
CA LEU A 48 -5.78 -2.85 -13.17
C LEU A 48 -5.62 -1.37 -12.86
N PHE A 49 -5.40 -1.07 -11.59
CA PHE A 49 -5.08 0.26 -11.09
C PHE A 49 -3.66 0.27 -10.54
N HIS A 50 -3.00 1.43 -10.61
CA HIS A 50 -1.75 1.61 -9.87
C HIS A 50 -2.02 1.58 -8.37
N MET A 51 -1.43 0.60 -7.69
CA MET A 51 -1.65 0.38 -6.25
C MET A 51 -1.05 1.49 -5.36
N ALA A 52 -0.10 2.29 -5.89
CA ALA A 52 0.55 3.37 -5.16
C ALA A 52 1.00 2.95 -3.74
N SER A 53 0.62 3.70 -2.70
CA SER A 53 0.99 3.40 -1.31
C SER A 53 0.42 2.09 -0.76
N VAL A 54 -0.56 1.46 -1.41
CA VAL A 54 -1.07 0.13 -1.03
C VAL A 54 0.04 -0.94 -1.18
N SER A 55 1.11 -0.68 -1.93
CA SER A 55 2.27 -1.57 -2.02
C SER A 55 3.10 -1.67 -0.73
N LYS A 56 3.05 -0.68 0.17
CA LYS A 56 3.87 -0.64 1.40
C LYS A 56 3.67 -1.84 2.34
N PRO A 57 2.43 -2.24 2.71
CA PRO A 57 2.23 -3.40 3.57
C PRO A 57 2.77 -4.70 2.97
N PHE A 58 2.77 -4.85 1.63
CA PHE A 58 3.36 -6.04 0.98
C PHE A 58 4.87 -6.08 1.19
N VAL A 59 5.58 -4.97 0.96
CA VAL A 59 7.03 -4.88 1.18
C VAL A 59 7.37 -5.05 2.66
N ALA A 60 6.61 -4.42 3.56
CA ALA A 60 6.79 -4.59 5.00
C ALA A 60 6.63 -6.06 5.43
N THR A 61 5.62 -6.76 4.89
CA THR A 61 5.41 -8.19 5.15
C THR A 61 6.59 -9.03 4.66
N ALA A 62 7.10 -8.76 3.45
CA ALA A 62 8.27 -9.46 2.93
C ALA A 62 9.52 -9.24 3.80
N ILE A 63 9.71 -8.01 4.31
CA ILE A 63 10.78 -7.69 5.27
C ILE A 63 10.59 -8.48 6.57
N MET A 64 9.38 -8.52 7.14
CA MET A 64 9.12 -9.27 8.36
C MET A 64 9.36 -10.78 8.20
N GLN A 65 9.07 -11.35 7.02
CA GLN A 65 9.41 -12.74 6.73
C GLN A 65 10.93 -12.99 6.70
N LEU A 66 11.74 -12.00 6.30
CA LEU A 66 13.21 -12.10 6.39
C LEU A 66 13.68 -12.03 7.83
N VAL A 67 13.03 -11.20 8.66
CA VAL A 67 13.30 -11.10 10.10
C VAL A 67 13.00 -12.41 10.81
N GLU A 68 11.82 -12.99 10.57
CA GLU A 68 11.41 -14.28 11.14
C GLU A 68 12.39 -15.41 10.78
N ARG A 69 12.96 -15.36 9.57
CA ARG A 69 13.97 -16.33 9.09
C ARG A 69 15.39 -16.04 9.61
N GLY A 70 15.58 -15.04 10.47
CA GLY A 70 16.88 -14.63 10.99
C GLY A 70 17.83 -14.04 9.94
N LYS A 71 17.31 -13.64 8.76
CA LYS A 71 18.11 -13.06 7.66
C LYS A 71 18.24 -11.55 7.75
N MET A 72 17.41 -10.91 8.56
CA MET A 72 17.40 -9.46 8.76
C MET A 72 17.06 -9.16 10.23
N ASN A 73 17.57 -8.06 10.76
CA ASN A 73 17.28 -7.58 12.10
C ASN A 73 16.93 -6.09 11.99
N LEU A 74 15.72 -5.72 12.42
CA LEU A 74 15.21 -4.35 12.31
C LEU A 74 15.94 -3.35 13.21
N ASN A 75 16.66 -3.85 14.22
CA ASN A 75 17.45 -3.01 15.11
C ASN A 75 18.86 -2.77 14.59
N GLU A 76 19.27 -3.43 13.49
CA GLU A 76 20.52 -3.10 12.82
C GLU A 76 20.38 -1.78 12.06
N PRO A 77 21.43 -0.95 12.02
CA PRO A 77 21.44 0.23 11.17
C PRO A 77 21.20 -0.16 9.71
N VAL A 78 20.52 0.69 8.95
CA VAL A 78 20.20 0.41 7.53
C VAL A 78 21.47 0.19 6.69
N VAL A 79 22.57 0.86 7.06
CA VAL A 79 23.88 0.70 6.40
C VAL A 79 24.46 -0.71 6.51
N THR A 80 24.04 -1.51 7.49
CA THR A 80 24.39 -2.94 7.60
C THR A 80 23.92 -3.71 6.36
N TYR A 81 22.77 -3.34 5.80
CA TYR A 81 22.20 -3.98 4.61
C TYR A 81 22.45 -3.20 3.32
N LEU A 82 22.64 -1.88 3.41
CA LEU A 82 22.85 -0.98 2.29
C LEU A 82 24.12 -0.13 2.53
N PRO A 83 25.34 -0.65 2.30
CA PRO A 83 26.59 0.03 2.67
C PRO A 83 26.85 1.36 1.95
N TYR A 84 26.12 1.61 0.86
CA TYR A 84 26.20 2.84 0.07
C TYR A 84 25.17 3.90 0.51
N PHE A 85 24.26 3.57 1.43
CA PHE A 85 23.25 4.49 1.92
C PHE A 85 23.90 5.52 2.84
N LYS A 86 23.65 6.80 2.59
CA LYS A 86 24.16 7.91 3.39
C LYS A 86 23.03 8.87 3.75
N LEU A 87 23.01 9.32 5.00
CA LEU A 87 22.11 10.39 5.43
C LEU A 87 22.88 11.70 5.54
N ALA A 88 22.15 12.82 5.58
CA ALA A 88 22.76 14.13 5.85
C ALA A 88 23.34 14.21 7.28
N ASP A 89 22.81 13.39 8.20
CA ASP A 89 23.26 13.27 9.58
C ASP A 89 23.86 11.87 9.80
N GLU A 90 25.18 11.82 10.00
CA GLU A 90 25.94 10.59 10.24
C GLU A 90 25.55 9.88 11.55
N GLN A 91 25.02 10.61 12.54
CA GLN A 91 24.56 10.01 13.80
C GLN A 91 23.29 9.17 13.58
N ILE A 92 22.42 9.60 12.67
CA ILE A 92 21.19 8.88 12.32
C ILE A 92 21.50 7.71 11.36
N GLU A 93 22.50 7.86 10.48
CA GLU A 93 22.92 6.81 9.54
C GLU A 93 23.28 5.49 10.25
N ASN A 94 24.00 5.60 11.36
CA ASN A 94 24.42 4.47 12.19
C ASN A 94 23.49 4.22 13.38
N ALA A 95 22.40 4.97 13.49
CA ALA A 95 21.47 4.81 14.60
C ALA A 95 20.79 3.45 14.51
N ARG A 96 20.88 2.72 15.62
CA ARG A 96 20.00 1.59 15.88
C ARG A 96 18.70 2.14 16.42
N MET A 97 17.59 1.49 16.10
CA MET A 97 16.36 1.68 16.85
C MET A 97 16.64 1.19 18.28
N GLN A 98 17.02 2.10 19.17
CA GLN A 98 17.00 1.82 20.60
C GLN A 98 15.53 1.59 20.93
N GLY A 99 15.18 0.32 21.17
CA GLY A 99 13.89 0.02 21.76
C GLY A 99 13.72 0.90 22.99
N TYR A 100 12.58 1.57 23.10
CA TYR A 100 12.11 1.99 24.40
C TYR A 100 11.93 0.71 25.23
N GLY A 101 13.02 0.26 25.85
CA GLY A 101 13.01 -0.76 26.87
C GLY A 101 12.42 -0.13 28.11
N CYS A 102 11.13 -0.37 28.34
CA CYS A 102 10.70 -0.57 29.71
C CYS A 102 11.00 -2.02 30.07
N VAL A 103 11.67 -2.16 31.22
CA VAL A 103 11.87 -3.39 31.99
C VAL A 103 10.61 -4.25 32.01
#